data_AF-A0A4S0N5M2-F1
#
_entry.id   AF-A0A4S0N5M2-F1
#
_cell.length_a   1.000
_cell.length_b   1.000
_cell.length_c   1.000
_cell.angle_alpha   90.00
_cell.angle_beta   90.00
_cell.angle_gamma   90.00
#
_symmetry.space_group_name_H-M   'P 1'
#
loop_
_entity.id
_entity.type
_entity.pdbx_description
1 polymer ?
#
loop_
_entity_poly.entity_id
_entity_poly.type
_entity_poly.pdbx_seq_one_letter_code
_entity_poly.pdbx_strand_id
1 'polypeptide(L)'
;PHCGVWVPSRMEHSNIATANALIFFVYIEPGAAELPDRCCTLSISPLLRELIIELSDCAPDDARCGFLGKILLAELPRMPVQQLHLPISSEPRLRRIAEALADDPADRSTLAEWANRVALSESSLARLVVKETGLTFGRWRQQLHLIVALRQLAS
;
A
#
# COMPACT_ATOMS: atom_id res chain seq x y z
N PRO A 1 1.61 14.15 -3.04
CA PRO A 1 1.44 12.67 -2.97
C PRO A 1 1.63 12.10 -4.38
N HIS A 2 2.55 11.14 -4.57
CA HIS A 2 2.76 10.46 -5.87
C HIS A 2 1.97 9.15 -5.98
N CYS A 3 1.42 8.67 -4.87
CA CYS A 3 0.55 7.51 -4.78
C CYS A 3 -0.60 7.79 -3.80
N GLY A 4 -1.70 7.06 -3.97
CA GLY A 4 -2.87 7.08 -3.09
C GLY A 4 -3.43 5.67 -2.94
N VAL A 5 -4.00 5.34 -1.79
CA VAL A 5 -4.65 4.04 -1.56
C VAL A 5 -6.14 4.20 -1.87
N TRP A 6 -6.63 3.44 -2.84
CA TRP A 6 -8.05 3.30 -3.10
C TRP A 6 -8.62 2.19 -2.24
N VAL A 7 -9.68 2.50 -1.50
CA VAL A 7 -10.43 1.55 -0.68
C VAL A 7 -11.88 1.56 -1.16
N PRO A 8 -12.39 0.46 -1.73
CA PRO A 8 -13.80 0.35 -2.12
C PRO A 8 -14.75 0.57 -0.94
N SER A 9 -15.98 0.97 -1.25
CA SER A 9 -17.00 1.16 -0.22
C SER A 9 -17.23 -0.13 0.58
N ARG A 10 -17.51 0.03 1.88
CA ARG A 10 -17.79 -1.06 2.83
C ARG A 10 -16.65 -2.06 3.06
N MET A 11 -15.43 -1.76 2.63
CA MET A 11 -14.25 -2.55 2.96
C MET A 11 -13.69 -2.16 4.32
N GLU A 12 -13.56 -3.12 5.24
CA GLU A 12 -12.85 -2.91 6.51
C GLU A 12 -11.39 -2.55 6.22
N HIS A 13 -10.90 -1.49 6.85
CA HIS A 13 -9.54 -1.02 6.68
C HIS A 13 -9.05 -0.32 7.96
N SER A 14 -7.73 -0.25 8.10
CA SER A 14 -7.05 0.54 9.12
C SER A 14 -5.89 1.27 8.45
N ASN A 15 -5.64 2.51 8.88
CA ASN A 15 -4.56 3.34 8.38
C ASN A 15 -3.69 3.80 9.55
N ILE A 16 -2.37 3.66 9.41
CA ILE A 16 -1.38 4.14 10.37
C ILE A 16 -0.48 5.12 9.63
N ALA A 17 -0.48 6.36 10.11
CA ALA A 17 0.31 7.45 9.57
C ALA A 17 1.50 7.75 10.49
N THR A 18 2.60 8.22 9.93
CA THR A 18 3.72 8.75 10.72
C THR A 18 3.36 10.14 11.25
N ALA A 19 4.03 10.59 12.32
CA ALA A 19 3.67 11.83 13.03
C ALA A 19 3.65 13.08 12.13
N ASN A 20 4.50 13.11 11.09
CA ASN A 20 4.63 14.23 10.16
C ASN A 20 3.93 14.00 8.81
N ALA A 21 3.06 12.98 8.72
CA ALA A 21 2.34 12.69 7.49
C ALA A 21 1.23 13.71 7.22
N LEU A 22 1.28 14.38 6.08
CA LEU A 22 0.15 15.12 5.53
C LEU A 22 -0.69 14.18 4.66
N ILE A 23 -1.90 13.87 5.12
CA ILE A 23 -2.80 12.91 4.45
C ILE A 23 -4.04 13.65 3.97
N PHE A 24 -4.42 13.38 2.72
CA PHE A 24 -5.66 13.83 2.12
C PHE A 24 -6.60 12.64 1.98
N PHE A 25 -7.86 12.82 2.39
CA PHE A 25 -8.93 11.87 2.19
C PHE A 25 -9.89 12.40 1.13
N VAL A 26 -10.10 11.62 0.08
CA VAL A 26 -11.07 11.93 -0.97
C VAL A 26 -12.19 10.90 -0.87
N TYR A 27 -13.35 11.35 -0.44
CA TYR A 27 -14.55 10.51 -0.38
C TYR A 27 -15.31 10.62 -1.70
N ILE A 28 -15.59 9.46 -2.29
CA ILE A 28 -16.21 9.36 -3.62
C ILE A 28 -17.49 8.56 -3.46
N GLU A 29 -18.60 9.13 -3.90
CA GLU A 29 -19.89 8.45 -3.92
C GLU A 29 -19.81 7.20 -4.82
N PRO A 30 -20.36 6.04 -4.38
CA PRO A 30 -20.41 4.85 -5.21
C PRO A 30 -21.04 5.13 -6.58
N GLY A 31 -20.35 4.76 -7.65
CA GLY A 31 -20.80 5.00 -9.03
C GLY A 31 -20.45 6.37 -9.61
N ALA A 32 -19.82 7.27 -8.86
CA ALA A 32 -19.37 8.57 -9.38
C ALA A 32 -18.17 8.45 -10.34
N ALA A 33 -17.44 7.34 -10.29
CA ALA A 33 -16.33 7.01 -11.20
C ALA A 33 -16.16 5.49 -11.32
N GLU A 34 -15.64 5.02 -12.45
CA GLU A 34 -15.29 3.61 -12.68
C GLU A 34 -13.97 3.27 -12.00
N LEU A 35 -14.03 2.87 -10.72
CA LEU A 35 -12.87 2.53 -9.91
C LEU A 35 -12.80 1.03 -9.60
N PRO A 36 -11.61 0.49 -9.28
CA PRO A 36 -11.45 -0.93 -8.97
C PRO A 36 -12.38 -1.39 -7.84
N ASP A 37 -12.85 -2.63 -7.94
CA ASP A 37 -13.67 -3.32 -6.93
C ASP A 37 -12.84 -3.84 -5.73
N ARG A 38 -11.53 -3.69 -5.80
CA ARG A 38 -10.56 -4.12 -4.78
C ARG A 38 -9.72 -2.95 -4.28
N CYS A 39 -9.21 -3.09 -3.06
CA CYS A 39 -8.20 -2.18 -2.55
C CYS A 39 -6.95 -2.23 -3.42
N CYS A 40 -6.41 -1.06 -3.75
CA CYS A 40 -5.18 -0.96 -4.54
C CYS A 40 -4.48 0.37 -4.35
N THR A 41 -3.19 0.41 -4.71
CA THR A 41 -2.45 1.68 -4.80
C THR A 41 -2.62 2.27 -6.20
N LEU A 42 -3.04 3.52 -6.29
CA LEU A 42 -3.11 4.30 -7.54
C LEU A 42 -1.89 5.21 -7.65
N SER A 43 -1.31 5.29 -8.85
CA SER A 43 -0.29 6.28 -9.20
C SER A 43 -0.96 7.62 -9.43
N ILE A 44 -0.73 8.60 -8.55
CA ILE A 44 -1.40 9.90 -8.63
C ILE A 44 -0.60 10.83 -9.56
N SER A 45 -1.25 11.32 -10.62
CA SER A 45 -0.64 12.28 -11.55
C SER A 45 -0.45 13.65 -10.88
N PRO A 46 0.48 14.49 -11.38
CA PRO A 46 0.65 15.86 -10.88
C PRO A 46 -0.66 16.68 -10.94
N LEU A 47 -1.44 16.54 -12.03
CA LEU A 47 -2.74 17.19 -12.16
C LEU A 47 -3.68 16.77 -11.01
N LEU A 48 -3.84 15.47 -10.81
CA LEU A 48 -4.74 14.95 -9.79
C LEU A 48 -4.29 15.34 -8.37
N ARG A 49 -2.98 15.40 -8.13
CA ARG A 49 -2.41 15.92 -6.87
C ARG A 49 -2.85 17.36 -6.60
N GLU A 50 -2.69 18.27 -7.57
CA GLU A 50 -3.08 19.66 -7.38
C GLU A 50 -4.58 19.81 -7.19
N LEU A 51 -5.40 19.05 -7.93
CA LEU A 51 -6.86 19.05 -7.75
C LEU A 51 -7.25 18.64 -6.32
N ILE A 52 -6.62 17.61 -5.76
CA ILE A 52 -6.88 17.16 -4.39
C ILE A 52 -6.53 18.25 -3.36
N ILE A 53 -5.37 18.89 -3.52
CA ILE A 53 -4.92 19.97 -2.62
C ILE A 53 -5.90 21.14 -2.71
N GLU A 54 -6.22 21.58 -3.93
CA GLU A 54 -7.12 22.71 -4.15
C GLU A 54 -8.53 22.43 -3.59
N LEU A 55 -9.04 21.21 -3.76
CA LEU A 55 -10.34 20.79 -3.24
C LEU A 55 -10.35 20.65 -1.71
N SER A 56 -9.19 20.51 -1.06
CA SER A 56 -9.12 20.38 0.40
C SER A 56 -9.39 21.70 1.14
N ASP A 57 -9.14 22.82 0.49
CA ASP A 57 -9.38 24.18 1.02
C ASP A 57 -10.72 24.77 0.54
N CYS A 58 -11.51 24.00 -0.21
CA CYS A 58 -12.75 24.47 -0.80
C CYS A 58 -13.85 24.73 0.24
N ALA A 59 -14.51 25.89 0.11
CA ALA A 59 -15.75 26.15 0.84
C ALA A 59 -16.92 25.32 0.27
N PRO A 60 -17.89 24.91 1.11
CA PRO A 60 -19.15 24.39 0.62
C PRO A 60 -19.81 25.37 -0.37
N ASP A 61 -20.42 24.86 -1.43
CA ASP A 61 -21.15 25.61 -2.48
C ASP A 61 -20.31 26.48 -3.44
N ASP A 62 -18.98 26.38 -3.44
CA ASP A 62 -18.16 27.00 -4.50
C ASP A 62 -18.34 26.25 -5.84
N ALA A 63 -18.92 26.94 -6.82
CA ALA A 63 -19.14 26.43 -8.17
C ALA A 63 -17.84 25.98 -8.86
N ARG A 64 -16.72 26.63 -8.58
CA ARG A 64 -15.39 26.24 -9.08
C ARG A 64 -15.00 24.89 -8.51
N CYS A 65 -15.21 24.66 -7.22
CA CYS A 65 -14.92 23.39 -6.57
C CYS A 65 -15.78 22.25 -7.16
N GLY A 66 -17.04 22.53 -7.51
CA GLY A 66 -17.87 21.58 -8.26
C GLY A 66 -17.29 21.19 -9.62
N PHE A 67 -16.67 22.13 -10.35
CA PHE A 67 -16.00 21.84 -11.62
C PHE A 67 -14.70 21.04 -11.42
N LEU A 68 -13.87 21.43 -10.45
CA LEU A 68 -12.64 20.71 -10.12
C LEU A 68 -12.92 19.27 -9.67
N GLY A 69 -14.00 19.05 -8.90
CA GLY A 69 -14.46 17.72 -8.50
C GLY A 69 -14.81 16.84 -9.69
N LYS A 70 -15.46 17.39 -10.72
CA LYS A 70 -15.76 16.64 -11.97
C LYS A 70 -14.49 16.24 -12.71
N ILE A 71 -13.49 17.12 -12.78
CA ILE A 71 -12.20 16.79 -13.40
C ILE A 71 -11.51 15.69 -12.60
N LEU A 72 -11.48 15.80 -11.27
CA LEU A 72 -10.90 14.78 -10.40
C LEU A 72 -11.54 13.40 -10.64
N LEU A 73 -12.87 13.34 -10.72
CA LEU A 73 -13.60 12.09 -10.98
C LEU A 73 -13.33 11.51 -12.37
N ALA A 74 -13.14 12.36 -13.39
CA ALA A 74 -12.81 11.92 -14.74
C ALA A 74 -11.36 11.41 -14.87
N GLU A 75 -10.43 11.98 -14.11
CA GLU A 75 -9.02 11.61 -14.17
C GLU A 75 -8.69 10.37 -13.34
N LEU A 76 -9.42 10.15 -12.23
CA LEU A 76 -9.18 9.04 -11.31
C LEU A 76 -9.13 7.65 -11.95
N PRO A 77 -10.10 7.23 -12.80
CA PRO A 77 -10.07 5.92 -13.48
C PRO A 77 -8.85 5.71 -14.39
N ARG A 78 -8.19 6.80 -14.81
CA ARG A 78 -7.02 6.77 -15.69
C ARG A 78 -5.73 6.52 -14.93
N MET A 79 -5.75 6.57 -13.59
CA MET A 79 -4.56 6.40 -12.76
C MET A 79 -4.10 4.93 -12.76
N PRO A 80 -2.86 4.65 -13.17
CA PRO A 80 -2.34 3.28 -13.17
C PRO A 80 -2.36 2.68 -11.77
N VAL A 81 -2.85 1.45 -11.65
CA VAL A 81 -2.71 0.66 -10.43
C VAL A 81 -1.25 0.26 -10.25
N GLN A 82 -0.63 0.72 -9.17
CA GLN A 82 0.73 0.35 -8.80
C GLN A 82 0.75 -0.97 -8.03
N GLN A 83 1.78 -1.77 -8.27
CA GLN A 83 2.09 -2.96 -7.48
C GLN A 83 2.95 -2.60 -6.25
N LEU A 84 2.52 -1.59 -5.49
CA LEU A 84 3.05 -1.29 -4.17
C LEU A 84 2.19 -1.99 -3.12
N HIS A 85 2.29 -3.32 -3.12
CA HIS A 85 1.72 -4.14 -2.07
C HIS A 85 2.89 -4.93 -1.50
N LEU A 86 3.17 -4.76 -0.21
CA LEU A 86 3.77 -5.86 0.53
C LEU A 86 2.61 -6.76 0.88
N PRO A 87 2.47 -7.94 0.26
CA PRO A 87 1.54 -8.93 0.75
C PRO A 87 2.02 -9.33 2.14
N ILE A 88 1.46 -8.70 3.18
CA ILE A 88 1.51 -9.23 4.53
C ILE A 88 0.63 -10.46 4.46
N SER A 89 1.24 -11.59 4.11
CA SER A 89 0.53 -12.86 4.00
C SER A 89 -0.21 -13.13 5.31
N SER A 90 -1.44 -13.61 5.21
CA SER A 90 -2.20 -14.10 6.35
C SER A 90 -1.60 -15.39 6.94
N GLU A 91 -0.62 -15.98 6.25
CA GLU A 91 0.06 -17.19 6.66
C GLU A 91 0.95 -16.94 7.90
N PRO A 92 0.73 -17.66 9.01
CA PRO A 92 1.38 -17.37 10.29
C PRO A 92 2.91 -17.48 10.29
N ARG A 93 3.50 -18.39 9.51
CA ARG A 93 4.96 -18.56 9.43
C ARG A 93 5.60 -17.40 8.69
N LEU A 94 5.01 -16.96 7.57
CA LEU A 94 5.49 -15.77 6.86
C LEU A 94 5.33 -14.51 7.70
N ARG A 95 4.26 -14.38 8.48
CA ARG A 95 4.09 -13.29 9.44
C ARG A 95 5.20 -13.28 10.49
N ARG A 96 5.52 -14.42 11.11
CA ARG A 96 6.61 -14.53 12.09
C ARG A 96 7.97 -14.14 11.51
N ILE A 97 8.24 -14.51 10.25
CA ILE A 97 9.47 -14.10 9.57
C ILE A 97 9.47 -12.59 9.34
N ALA A 98 8.35 -12.02 8.91
CA ALA A 98 8.24 -10.59 8.65
C ALA A 98 8.38 -9.75 9.94
N GLU A 99 7.79 -10.18 11.04
CA GLU A 99 7.93 -9.55 12.36
C GLU A 99 9.39 -9.58 12.83
N ALA A 100 10.02 -10.75 12.81
CA ALA A 100 11.41 -10.87 13.25
C ALA A 100 12.40 -10.07 12.38
N LEU A 101 12.18 -10.00 11.07
CA LEU A 101 12.98 -9.15 10.16
C LEU A 101 12.67 -7.65 10.29
N ALA A 102 11.48 -7.29 10.79
CA ALA A 102 11.16 -5.90 11.09
C ALA A 102 11.79 -5.45 12.42
N ASP A 103 11.85 -6.35 13.40
CA ASP A 103 12.48 -6.12 14.70
C ASP A 103 14.01 -6.07 14.61
N ASP A 104 14.62 -6.95 13.79
CA ASP A 104 16.05 -6.92 13.47
C ASP A 104 16.30 -6.91 11.95
N PRO A 105 16.28 -5.72 11.31
CA PRO A 105 16.55 -5.58 9.87
C PRO A 105 17.98 -5.98 9.46
N ALA A 106 18.90 -6.12 10.42
CA ALA A 106 20.27 -6.53 10.16
C ALA A 106 20.41 -8.05 10.04
N ASP A 107 19.42 -8.85 10.47
CA ASP A 107 19.47 -10.32 10.46
C ASP A 107 19.73 -10.85 9.04
N ARG A 108 20.92 -11.36 8.76
CA ARG A 108 21.32 -11.91 7.44
C ARG A 108 20.95 -13.38 7.22
N SER A 109 20.11 -13.96 8.08
CA SER A 109 19.69 -15.36 7.96
C SER A 109 19.20 -15.71 6.56
N THR A 110 19.71 -16.85 6.10
CA THR A 110 19.42 -17.49 4.82
C THR A 110 18.03 -18.10 4.80
N LEU A 111 17.55 -18.46 3.60
CA LEU A 111 16.28 -19.16 3.46
C LEU A 111 16.24 -20.48 4.24
N ALA A 112 17.35 -21.23 4.25
CA ALA A 112 17.48 -22.49 4.99
C ALA A 112 17.35 -22.28 6.51
N GLU A 113 18.00 -21.26 7.05
CA GLU A 113 17.90 -20.91 8.48
C GLU A 113 16.48 -20.49 8.85
N TRP A 114 15.83 -19.68 8.01
CA TRP A 114 14.43 -19.33 8.21
C TRP A 114 13.50 -20.53 8.12
N ALA A 115 13.74 -21.45 7.18
CA ALA A 115 12.97 -22.67 7.04
C ALA A 115 13.04 -23.52 8.32
N ASN A 116 14.24 -23.67 8.89
CA ASN A 116 14.43 -24.35 10.17
C ASN A 116 13.66 -23.67 11.31
N ARG A 117 13.73 -22.34 11.41
CA ARG A 117 13.01 -21.56 12.45
C ARG A 117 11.49 -21.73 12.39
N VAL A 118 10.93 -21.98 11.20
CA VAL A 118 9.48 -22.17 11.01
C VAL A 118 9.07 -23.63 10.75
N ALA A 119 9.96 -24.59 11.06
CA ALA A 119 9.75 -26.02 10.89
C ALA A 119 9.31 -26.44 9.47
N LEU A 120 10.00 -25.92 8.46
CA LEU A 120 9.83 -26.25 7.05
C LEU A 120 11.15 -26.70 6.42
N SER A 121 11.06 -27.48 5.35
CA SER A 121 12.19 -27.62 4.42
C SER A 121 12.39 -26.32 3.64
N GLU A 122 13.62 -26.06 3.19
CA GLU A 122 13.94 -24.89 2.36
C GLU A 122 13.05 -24.80 1.11
N SER A 123 12.84 -25.93 0.43
CA SER A 123 11.96 -26.04 -0.74
C SER A 123 10.48 -25.79 -0.42
N SER A 124 10.03 -26.12 0.80
CA SER A 124 8.66 -25.86 1.23
C SER A 124 8.47 -24.38 1.57
N LEU A 125 9.44 -23.75 2.23
CA LEU A 125 9.39 -22.32 2.50
C LEU A 125 9.48 -21.51 1.20
N ALA A 126 10.38 -21.87 0.28
CA ALA A 126 10.49 -21.21 -1.03
C ALA A 126 9.15 -21.18 -1.77
N ARG A 127 8.50 -22.35 -1.87
CA ARG A 127 7.19 -22.47 -2.52
C ARG A 127 6.10 -21.72 -1.77
N LEU A 128 6.13 -21.73 -0.43
CA LEU A 128 5.16 -21.00 0.38
C LEU A 128 5.25 -19.49 0.12
N VAL A 129 6.45 -18.91 0.13
CA VAL A 129 6.64 -17.48 -0.14
C VAL A 129 6.12 -17.12 -1.52
N VAL A 130 6.47 -17.88 -2.56
CA VAL A 130 5.99 -17.61 -3.92
C VAL A 130 4.47 -17.75 -4.00
N LYS A 131 3.88 -18.77 -3.37
CA LYS A 131 2.43 -18.99 -3.35
C LYS A 131 1.68 -17.84 -2.70
N GLU A 132 2.19 -17.34 -1.57
CA GLU A 132 1.49 -16.33 -0.76
C GLU A 132 1.76 -14.89 -1.24
N THR A 133 2.92 -14.64 -1.85
CA THR A 133 3.38 -13.27 -2.15
C THR A 133 3.62 -13.01 -3.64
N GLY A 134 3.70 -14.06 -4.46
CA GLY A 134 4.13 -13.98 -5.86
C GLY A 134 5.63 -13.67 -6.04
N LEU A 135 6.41 -13.60 -4.96
CA LEU A 135 7.81 -13.20 -4.98
C LEU A 135 8.73 -14.32 -4.50
N THR A 136 9.99 -14.28 -4.93
CA THR A 136 11.03 -15.08 -4.29
C THR A 136 11.34 -14.53 -2.90
N PHE A 137 11.87 -15.37 -2.00
CA PHE A 137 12.21 -14.95 -0.63
C PHE A 137 13.11 -13.72 -0.58
N GLY A 138 14.14 -13.65 -1.43
CA GLY A 138 15.03 -12.49 -1.49
C GLY A 138 14.32 -11.20 -1.89
N ARG A 139 13.44 -11.24 -2.91
CA ARG A 139 12.66 -10.07 -3.33
C ARG A 139 11.63 -9.65 -2.28
N TRP A 140 10.94 -10.62 -1.69
CA TRP A 140 9.98 -10.37 -0.61
C TRP A 140 10.66 -9.71 0.59
N ARG A 141 11.81 -10.24 1.02
CA ARG A 141 12.64 -9.66 2.08
C ARG A 141 13.12 -8.24 1.75
N GLN A 142 13.56 -8.00 0.52
CA GLN A 142 14.00 -6.67 0.10
C GLN A 142 12.86 -5.62 0.20
N GLN A 143 11.65 -5.98 -0.23
CA GLN A 143 10.49 -5.10 -0.08
C GLN A 143 10.13 -4.83 1.38
N LEU A 144 10.19 -5.87 2.23
CA LEU A 144 9.97 -5.72 3.67
C LEU A 144 10.98 -4.73 4.27
N HIS A 145 12.27 -4.90 3.98
CA HIS A 145 13.31 -3.99 4.47
C HIS A 145 13.10 -2.55 3.98
N LEU A 146 12.67 -2.35 2.73
CA LEU A 146 12.38 -1.01 2.23
C LEU A 146 11.27 -0.34 3.05
N ILE A 147 10.22 -1.09 3.38
CA ILE A 147 9.10 -0.59 4.20
C ILE A 147 9.56 -0.27 5.62
N VAL A 148 10.38 -1.13 6.23
CA VAL A 148 10.92 -0.90 7.57
C VAL A 148 11.82 0.34 7.57
N ALA A 149 12.70 0.49 6.58
CA ALA A 149 13.56 1.66 6.44
C ALA A 149 12.74 2.95 6.26
N LEU A 150 11.71 2.94 5.41
CA LEU A 150 10.81 4.08 5.24
C LEU A 150 10.08 4.44 6.55
N ARG A 151 9.68 3.44 7.35
CA ARG A 151 9.08 3.67 8.67
C ARG A 151 10.06 4.33 9.64
N GLN A 152 11.29 3.83 9.72
CA GLN A 152 12.34 4.37 10.61
C GLN A 152 12.81 5.76 10.20
N LEU A 153 12.77 6.10 8.91
CA LEU A 153 13.11 7.45 8.43
C LEU A 153 12.01 8.49 8.73
N ALA A 154 10.78 8.02 8.95
CA ALA A 154 9.62 8.89 9.16
C ALA A 154 9.25 9.06 10.65
N SER A 155 9.94 8.35 11.55
CA SER A 155 9.91 8.52 13.01
C SER A 155 10.96 9.53 13.46
#